data_AF-E6ZGJ3-F1
#
_entry.id   AF-E6ZGJ3-F1
#
_cell.length_a   1.000
_cell.length_b   1.000
_cell.length_c   1.000
_cell.angle_alpha   90.00
_cell.angle_beta   90.00
_cell.angle_gamma   90.00
#
_symmetry.space_group_name_H-M   'P 1'
#
loop_
_entity.id
_entity.type
_entity.pdbx_description
1 polymer ?
#
loop_
_entity_poly.entity_id
_entity_poly.type
_entity_poly.pdbx_seq_one_letter_code
_entity_poly.pdbx_strand_id
1 'polypeptide(L)'
;MPVSAEKGKRTKEVTSYGDWMSQLPPDRHNVPLSDLAIPGSHDSMSYDLDINSSIIEPDRLKKFSKICCARKIVRKWAMTQEETITKQLDAGVRYFDLRIARKPNDPNPTRLYFYHGLCTRTDVETVLKDINDWAGRHPKEILILAFSHFKGFDKSTEKQLHTHLINFIKTLFGAKLIPKGVQYAEFSQ
;
A
#
# COMPACT_ATOMS: atom_id res chain seq x y z
N MET A 1 10.96 58.37 -3.00
CA MET A 1 9.88 57.38 -2.83
C MET A 1 10.46 55.99 -3.06
N PRO A 2 10.71 55.18 -2.04
CA PRO A 2 11.13 53.80 -2.24
C PRO A 2 9.90 52.93 -2.47
N VAL A 3 9.88 52.16 -3.57
CA VAL A 3 8.91 51.08 -3.75
C VAL A 3 9.51 49.87 -3.04
N SER A 4 8.91 49.51 -1.90
CA SER A 4 9.27 48.32 -1.14
C SER A 4 8.79 47.09 -1.93
N ALA A 5 9.72 46.26 -2.38
CA ALA A 5 9.40 44.97 -2.96
C ALA A 5 8.99 44.01 -1.83
N GLU A 6 7.72 43.60 -1.80
CA GLU A 6 7.26 42.52 -0.94
C GLU A 6 8.03 41.23 -1.28
N LYS A 7 8.84 40.77 -0.32
CA LYS A 7 9.48 39.46 -0.40
C LYS A 7 8.39 38.39 -0.34
N GLY A 8 8.13 37.77 -1.48
CA GLY A 8 7.35 36.52 -1.57
C GLY A 8 7.82 35.53 -0.52
N LYS A 9 6.87 35.02 0.26
CA LYS A 9 7.06 34.04 1.32
C LYS A 9 7.75 32.81 0.71
N ARG A 10 9.05 32.60 0.99
CA ARG A 10 9.78 31.39 0.58
C ARG A 10 9.00 30.17 1.07
N THR A 11 8.47 29.39 0.14
CA THR A 11 8.05 28.01 0.39
C THR A 11 9.26 27.29 0.99
N LYS A 12 9.10 26.73 2.19
CA LYS A 12 10.13 25.86 2.77
C LYS A 12 10.36 24.72 1.79
N GLU A 13 11.61 24.53 1.38
CA GLU A 13 12.04 23.39 0.58
C GLU A 13 11.66 22.10 1.33
N VAL A 14 10.96 21.17 0.66
CA VAL A 14 10.63 19.87 1.26
C VAL A 14 11.94 19.11 1.40
N THR A 15 12.49 19.05 2.62
CA THR A 15 13.82 18.46 2.86
C THR A 15 13.78 16.93 2.94
N SER A 16 12.60 16.33 3.04
CA SER A 16 12.35 14.89 3.00
C SER A 16 10.90 14.63 2.60
N TYR A 17 10.67 13.85 1.53
CA TYR A 17 9.33 13.43 1.11
C TYR A 17 8.72 12.38 2.06
N GLY A 18 9.53 11.76 2.93
CA GLY A 18 9.03 10.80 3.92
C GLY A 18 8.12 11.43 4.98
N ASP A 19 8.16 12.75 5.16
CA ASP A 19 7.44 13.46 6.23
C ASP A 19 6.60 14.63 5.69
N TRP A 20 6.14 14.54 4.44
CA TRP A 20 5.50 15.66 3.77
C TRP A 20 4.18 16.08 4.41
N MET A 21 3.38 15.15 4.96
CA MET A 21 2.12 15.50 5.62
C MET A 21 2.38 16.28 6.91
N SER A 22 3.43 15.93 7.65
CA SER A 22 3.86 16.63 8.87
C SER A 22 4.38 18.05 8.63
N GLN A 23 4.83 18.32 7.40
CA GLN A 23 5.41 19.59 6.95
C GLN A 23 4.39 20.51 6.29
N LEU A 24 3.13 20.08 6.18
CA LEU A 24 2.05 20.91 5.66
C LEU A 24 1.91 22.21 6.47
N PRO A 25 1.42 23.29 5.85
CA PRO A 25 1.03 24.48 6.59
C PRO A 25 0.01 24.15 7.70
N PRO A 26 0.06 24.82 8.87
CA PRO A 26 -0.83 24.50 9.99
C PRO A 26 -2.32 24.51 9.65
N ASP A 27 -2.75 25.39 8.74
CA ASP A 27 -4.12 25.49 8.22
C ASP A 27 -4.56 24.25 7.41
N ARG A 28 -3.61 23.44 6.94
CA ARG A 28 -3.85 22.20 6.19
C ARG A 28 -3.80 20.94 7.05
N HIS A 29 -3.54 21.04 8.35
CA HIS A 29 -3.55 19.87 9.24
C HIS A 29 -4.96 19.42 9.63
N ASN A 30 -5.94 20.31 9.53
CA ASN A 30 -7.33 20.07 9.96
C ASN A 30 -8.33 20.00 8.79
N VAL A 31 -7.84 19.89 7.54
CA VAL A 31 -8.72 19.71 6.38
C VAL A 31 -9.02 18.23 6.16
N PRO A 32 -10.17 17.88 5.55
CA PRO A 32 -10.46 16.51 5.14
C PRO A 32 -9.36 15.95 4.23
N LEU A 33 -9.05 14.65 4.37
CA LEU A 33 -8.09 13.97 3.47
C LEU A 33 -8.52 14.04 1.99
N SER A 34 -9.83 14.16 1.72
CA SER A 34 -10.38 14.36 0.37
C SER A 34 -9.93 15.66 -0.29
N ASP A 35 -9.50 16.64 0.51
CA ASP A 35 -9.11 17.97 0.04
C ASP A 35 -7.58 18.08 -0.13
N LEU A 36 -6.85 16.99 0.12
CA LEU A 36 -5.41 16.87 -0.09
C LEU A 36 -5.13 16.11 -1.38
N ALA A 37 -4.14 16.59 -2.14
CA ALA A 37 -3.54 15.81 -3.22
C ALA A 37 -2.60 14.77 -2.60
N ILE A 38 -3.05 13.51 -2.54
CA ILE A 38 -2.31 12.42 -1.92
C ILE A 38 -1.74 11.51 -3.02
N PRO A 39 -0.40 11.36 -3.13
CA PRO A 39 0.19 10.44 -4.09
C PRO A 39 -0.09 8.98 -3.71
N GLY A 40 -0.45 8.18 -4.72
CA GLY A 40 -0.75 6.77 -4.58
C GLY A 40 -0.01 5.91 -5.60
N SER A 41 0.23 4.65 -5.26
CA SER A 41 0.78 3.65 -6.18
C SER A 41 -0.26 2.57 -6.52
N HIS A 42 -0.36 2.26 -7.81
CA HIS A 42 -1.23 1.23 -8.35
C HIS A 42 -0.48 -0.10 -8.42
N ASP A 43 -1.12 -1.19 -8.00
CA ASP A 43 -0.49 -2.51 -7.84
C ASP A 43 0.85 -2.40 -7.10
N SER A 44 0.83 -1.79 -5.91
CA SER A 44 2.00 -1.26 -5.18
C SER A 44 3.13 -2.29 -4.96
N MET A 45 2.77 -3.57 -4.92
CA MET A 45 3.67 -4.68 -4.63
C MET A 45 4.21 -5.38 -5.89
N SER A 46 3.94 -4.83 -7.09
CA SER A 46 4.33 -5.45 -8.36
C SER A 46 5.85 -5.44 -8.62
N TYR A 47 6.65 -4.70 -7.84
CA TYR A 47 8.11 -4.77 -7.87
C TYR A 47 8.63 -6.16 -7.43
N ASP A 48 7.91 -6.84 -6.53
CA ASP A 48 8.32 -8.13 -5.95
C ASP A 48 7.67 -9.35 -6.63
N LEU A 49 7.15 -9.20 -7.86
CA LEU A 49 6.55 -10.33 -8.59
C LEU A 49 7.55 -11.48 -8.75
N ASP A 50 7.15 -12.65 -8.27
CA ASP A 50 7.93 -13.86 -8.36
C ASP A 50 7.74 -14.50 -9.73
N ILE A 51 8.81 -14.46 -10.53
CA ILE A 51 8.83 -15.10 -11.84
C ILE A 51 8.67 -16.62 -11.75
N ASN A 52 8.94 -17.22 -10.59
CA ASN A 52 8.76 -18.65 -10.34
C ASN A 52 7.38 -19.03 -9.82
N SER A 53 6.54 -18.04 -9.47
CA SER A 53 5.15 -18.33 -9.12
C SER A 53 4.34 -18.73 -10.35
N SER A 54 3.26 -19.48 -10.11
CA SER A 54 2.27 -19.79 -11.13
C SER A 54 1.57 -18.51 -11.59
N ILE A 55 1.17 -18.47 -12.86
CA ILE A 55 0.33 -17.39 -13.38
C ILE A 55 -1.02 -17.50 -12.70
N ILE A 56 -1.45 -16.41 -12.05
CA ILE A 56 -2.74 -16.27 -11.38
C ILE A 56 -3.73 -15.57 -12.32
N GLU A 57 -3.26 -14.62 -13.13
CA GLU A 57 -4.08 -13.93 -14.12
C GLU A 57 -3.27 -13.55 -15.37
N PRO A 58 -3.93 -13.41 -16.53
CA PRO A 58 -5.32 -13.77 -16.81
C PRO A 58 -5.53 -15.29 -16.88
N ASP A 59 -6.77 -15.75 -16.66
CA ASP A 59 -7.11 -17.19 -16.61
C ASP A 59 -6.66 -17.98 -17.85
N ARG A 60 -6.74 -17.37 -19.03
CA ARG A 60 -6.30 -17.97 -20.31
C ARG A 60 -4.82 -18.33 -20.32
N LEU A 61 -4.01 -17.65 -19.53
CA LEU A 61 -2.57 -17.87 -19.43
C LEU A 61 -2.15 -18.83 -18.31
N LYS A 62 -3.06 -19.18 -17.38
CA LYS A 62 -2.78 -20.14 -16.30
C LYS A 62 -2.23 -21.47 -16.80
N LYS A 63 -2.80 -22.00 -17.89
CA LYS A 63 -2.38 -23.27 -18.51
C LYS A 63 -0.94 -23.25 -19.03
N PHE A 64 -0.39 -22.07 -19.27
CA PHE A 64 0.99 -21.87 -19.73
C PHE A 64 1.98 -21.58 -18.59
N SER A 65 1.57 -21.69 -17.32
CA SER A 65 2.45 -21.44 -16.16
C SER A 65 3.74 -22.28 -16.17
N LYS A 66 3.70 -23.48 -16.75
CA LYS A 66 4.89 -24.35 -16.90
C LYS A 66 5.92 -23.80 -17.90
N ILE A 67 5.51 -22.89 -18.80
CA ILE A 67 6.36 -22.29 -19.82
C ILE A 67 7.08 -21.07 -19.22
N CYS A 68 8.40 -21.17 -19.03
CA CYS A 68 9.23 -20.11 -18.46
C CYS A 68 9.10 -18.78 -19.24
N CYS A 69 9.08 -18.83 -20.57
CA CYS A 69 8.95 -17.64 -21.41
C CYS A 69 7.61 -16.92 -21.21
N ALA A 70 6.51 -17.66 -20.97
CA ALA A 70 5.20 -17.05 -20.70
C ALA A 70 5.24 -16.27 -19.38
N ARG A 71 5.87 -16.81 -18.33
CA ARG A 71 6.05 -16.11 -17.04
C ARG A 71 6.88 -14.83 -17.17
N LYS A 72 7.93 -14.83 -18.00
CA LYS A 72 8.72 -13.61 -18.31
C LYS A 72 7.86 -12.52 -18.95
N ILE A 73 7.03 -12.87 -19.93
CA ILE A 73 6.12 -11.93 -20.61
C ILE A 73 5.09 -11.37 -19.63
N VAL A 74 4.42 -12.25 -18.87
CA VAL A 74 3.42 -11.83 -17.87
C VAL A 74 4.03 -10.89 -16.84
N ARG A 75 5.23 -11.20 -16.31
CA ARG A 75 5.93 -10.31 -15.38
C ARG A 75 6.15 -8.92 -15.97
N LYS A 76 6.59 -8.84 -17.23
CA LYS A 76 6.85 -7.57 -17.91
C LYS A 76 5.58 -6.73 -18.07
N TRP A 77 4.43 -7.36 -18.30
CA TRP A 77 3.16 -6.65 -18.43
C TRP A 77 2.50 -6.32 -17.10
N ALA A 78 2.79 -7.10 -16.06
CA ALA A 78 2.17 -6.93 -14.75
C ALA A 78 2.97 -6.02 -13.79
N MET A 79 4.23 -5.74 -14.07
CA MET A 79 5.02 -4.83 -13.25
C MET A 79 4.58 -3.37 -13.50
N THR A 80 4.11 -2.71 -12.45
CA THR A 80 3.71 -1.29 -12.45
C THR A 80 4.62 -0.43 -11.58
N GLN A 81 5.35 -1.05 -10.65
CA GLN A 81 6.29 -0.41 -9.73
C GLN A 81 7.67 -1.08 -9.83
N GLU A 82 8.72 -0.29 -9.75
CA GLU A 82 10.11 -0.77 -9.69
C GLU A 82 10.69 -0.75 -8.28
N GLU A 83 10.18 0.15 -7.43
CA GLU A 83 10.74 0.42 -6.10
C GLU A 83 10.01 -0.32 -4.98
N THR A 84 10.77 -0.62 -3.91
CA THR A 84 10.25 -1.32 -2.74
C THR A 84 9.20 -0.50 -2.00
N ILE A 85 8.39 -1.15 -1.17
CA ILE A 85 7.33 -0.48 -0.42
C ILE A 85 7.87 0.66 0.48
N THR A 86 9.02 0.44 1.12
CA THR A 86 9.70 1.43 1.94
C THR A 86 10.21 2.62 1.13
N LYS A 87 10.76 2.37 -0.06
CA LYS A 87 11.18 3.44 -0.97
C LYS A 87 10.00 4.23 -1.53
N GLN A 88 8.86 3.59 -1.80
CA GLN A 88 7.63 4.29 -2.19
C GLN A 88 7.15 5.21 -1.06
N LEU A 89 7.18 4.73 0.19
CA LEU A 89 6.85 5.54 1.37
C LEU A 89 7.81 6.73 1.54
N ASP A 90 9.12 6.51 1.39
CA ASP A 90 10.15 7.55 1.47
C ASP A 90 10.05 8.57 0.33
N ALA A 91 9.55 8.14 -0.84
CA ALA A 91 9.25 9.02 -1.99
C ALA A 91 7.92 9.80 -1.82
N GLY A 92 7.19 9.58 -0.72
CA GLY A 92 5.99 10.34 -0.35
C GLY A 92 4.66 9.64 -0.64
N VAL A 93 4.65 8.43 -1.20
CA VAL A 93 3.40 7.67 -1.45
C VAL A 93 2.66 7.39 -0.13
N ARG A 94 1.35 7.63 -0.11
CA ARG A 94 0.48 7.39 1.06
C ARG A 94 -0.74 6.53 0.77
N TYR A 95 -1.10 6.34 -0.49
CA TYR A 95 -2.13 5.38 -0.90
C TYR A 95 -1.50 4.17 -1.59
N PHE A 96 -1.86 2.97 -1.13
CA PHE A 96 -1.32 1.72 -1.67
C PHE A 96 -2.46 0.79 -2.09
N ASP A 97 -2.56 0.50 -3.40
CA ASP A 97 -3.39 -0.61 -3.91
C ASP A 97 -2.69 -1.95 -3.60
N LEU A 98 -3.32 -2.75 -2.74
CA LEU A 98 -2.78 -3.99 -2.18
C LEU A 98 -3.70 -5.17 -2.52
N ARG A 99 -3.49 -5.75 -3.71
CA ARG A 99 -4.25 -6.91 -4.18
C ARG A 99 -3.78 -8.20 -3.53
N ILE A 100 -4.69 -8.93 -2.89
CA ILE A 100 -4.35 -10.09 -2.06
C ILE A 100 -4.66 -11.39 -2.77
N ALA A 101 -3.73 -12.35 -2.71
CA ALA A 101 -3.91 -13.69 -3.21
C ALA A 101 -3.44 -14.76 -2.23
N ARG A 102 -4.01 -15.94 -2.38
CA ARG A 102 -3.57 -17.18 -1.77
C ARG A 102 -2.92 -18.06 -2.83
N LYS A 103 -1.69 -18.53 -2.58
CA LYS A 103 -1.02 -19.51 -3.43
C LYS A 103 -1.68 -20.90 -3.24
N PRO A 104 -1.94 -21.66 -4.31
CA PRO A 104 -2.40 -23.04 -4.19
C PRO A 104 -1.39 -23.90 -3.43
N ASN A 105 -1.88 -24.81 -2.58
CA ASN A 105 -1.07 -25.78 -1.82
C ASN A 105 0.03 -25.18 -0.93
N ASP A 106 -0.07 -23.91 -0.55
CA ASP A 106 0.91 -23.34 0.36
C ASP A 106 0.77 -23.98 1.75
N PRO A 107 1.87 -24.45 2.36
CA PRO A 107 1.83 -25.30 3.55
C PRO A 107 1.34 -24.56 4.79
N ASN A 108 1.42 -23.23 4.82
CA ASN A 108 0.85 -22.43 5.89
C ASN A 108 -0.62 -22.11 5.54
N PRO A 109 -1.60 -22.52 6.35
CA PRO A 109 -3.02 -22.41 6.00
C PRO A 109 -3.52 -20.97 5.84
N THR A 110 -2.83 -19.99 6.43
CA THR A 110 -3.26 -18.58 6.46
C THR A 110 -2.31 -17.62 5.75
N ARG A 111 -1.22 -18.13 5.16
CA ARG A 111 -0.25 -17.25 4.47
C ARG A 111 -0.85 -16.64 3.21
N LEU A 112 -0.76 -15.32 3.12
CA LEU A 112 -1.24 -14.52 2.00
C LEU A 112 -0.08 -13.83 1.30
N TYR A 113 -0.25 -13.56 0.01
CA TYR A 113 0.71 -12.85 -0.83
C TYR A 113 0.00 -11.71 -1.55
N PHE A 114 0.76 -10.81 -2.14
CA PHE A 114 0.21 -9.88 -3.12
C PHE A 114 0.26 -10.50 -4.52
N TYR A 115 -0.50 -9.95 -5.45
CA TYR A 115 -0.43 -10.40 -6.83
C TYR A 115 -0.78 -9.32 -7.85
N HIS A 116 -0.18 -9.44 -9.02
CA HIS A 116 -0.68 -8.85 -10.25
C HIS A 116 -0.15 -9.74 -11.38
N GLY A 117 -1.03 -10.55 -11.99
CA GLY A 117 -0.66 -11.62 -12.93
C GLY A 117 0.11 -12.81 -12.30
N LEU A 118 1.17 -12.52 -11.55
CA LEU A 118 1.98 -13.44 -10.74
C LEU A 118 1.84 -13.09 -9.26
N CYS A 119 2.21 -14.00 -8.37
CA CYS A 119 2.29 -13.70 -6.92
C CYS A 119 3.63 -13.05 -6.57
N THR A 120 3.66 -12.32 -5.47
CA THR A 120 4.91 -11.85 -4.86
C THR A 120 5.72 -12.97 -4.23
N ARG A 121 7.02 -12.72 -4.02
CA ARG A 121 7.89 -13.58 -3.20
C ARG A 121 7.55 -13.42 -1.74
N THR A 122 7.48 -12.17 -1.30
CA THR A 122 7.25 -11.74 0.07
C THR A 122 5.77 -11.86 0.42
N ASP A 123 5.47 -12.37 1.61
CA ASP A 123 4.11 -12.50 2.11
C ASP A 123 3.56 -11.17 2.66
N VAL A 124 2.24 -11.11 2.80
CA VAL A 124 1.51 -9.90 3.25
C VAL A 124 1.93 -9.47 4.64
N GLU A 125 2.11 -10.39 5.59
CA GLU A 125 2.42 -10.05 6.97
C GLU A 125 3.80 -9.41 7.11
N THR A 126 4.78 -9.92 6.36
CA THR A 126 6.14 -9.35 6.31
C THR A 126 6.11 -7.90 5.82
N VAL A 127 5.43 -7.63 4.71
CA VAL A 127 5.33 -6.27 4.14
C VAL A 127 4.57 -5.32 5.06
N LEU A 128 3.50 -5.79 5.71
CA LEU A 128 2.76 -4.96 6.67
C LEU A 128 3.61 -4.60 7.89
N LYS A 129 4.53 -5.47 8.33
CA LYS A 129 5.50 -5.16 9.39
C LYS A 129 6.44 -4.04 8.95
N ASP A 130 6.98 -4.11 7.73
CA ASP A 130 7.82 -3.05 7.18
C ASP A 130 7.09 -1.70 7.14
N ILE A 131 5.81 -1.71 6.72
CA ILE A 131 4.95 -0.51 6.72
C ILE A 131 4.72 0.00 8.15
N ASN A 132 4.44 -0.89 9.11
CA ASN A 132 4.22 -0.50 10.51
C ASN A 132 5.48 0.08 11.16
N ASP A 133 6.65 -0.47 10.86
CA ASP A 133 7.93 0.01 11.36
C ASP A 133 8.27 1.38 10.76
N TRP A 134 7.98 1.57 9.48
CA TRP A 134 8.06 2.89 8.85
C TRP A 134 7.10 3.89 9.51
N ALA A 135 5.82 3.53 9.69
CA ALA A 135 4.84 4.40 10.33
C ALA A 135 5.23 4.77 11.78
N GLY A 136 5.95 3.88 12.49
CA GLY A 136 6.49 4.17 13.81
C GLY A 136 7.56 5.28 13.83
N ARG A 137 8.32 5.43 12.74
CA ARG A 137 9.32 6.49 12.57
C ARG A 137 8.73 7.79 12.01
N HIS A 138 7.54 7.72 11.41
CA HIS A 138 6.85 8.83 10.75
C HIS A 138 5.46 9.06 11.37
N PRO A 139 5.36 9.41 12.66
CA PRO A 139 4.11 9.36 13.44
C PRO A 139 3.05 10.39 13.04
N LYS A 140 3.39 11.35 12.17
CA LYS A 140 2.47 12.40 11.68
C LYS A 140 1.95 12.12 10.26
N GLU A 141 2.36 11.01 9.66
CA GLU A 141 1.94 10.61 8.33
C GLU A 141 0.71 9.69 8.41
N ILE A 142 -0.20 9.83 7.45
CA ILE A 142 -1.40 8.99 7.35
C ILE A 142 -1.24 8.06 6.16
N LEU A 143 -1.41 6.75 6.39
CA LEU A 143 -1.32 5.73 5.35
C LEU A 143 -2.71 5.17 5.02
N ILE A 144 -3.02 5.08 3.73
CA ILE A 144 -4.24 4.49 3.19
C ILE A 144 -3.87 3.16 2.51
N LEU A 145 -4.18 2.05 3.18
CA LEU A 145 -3.89 0.70 2.71
C LEU A 145 -5.15 0.07 2.13
N ALA A 146 -5.24 -0.04 0.80
CA ALA A 146 -6.42 -0.55 0.10
C ALA A 146 -6.28 -2.05 -0.21
N PHE A 147 -6.78 -2.90 0.68
CA PHE A 147 -6.80 -4.35 0.48
C PHE A 147 -7.94 -4.75 -0.46
N SER A 148 -7.63 -5.39 -1.59
CA SER A 148 -8.61 -5.66 -2.66
C SER A 148 -8.38 -7.00 -3.36
N HIS A 149 -9.32 -7.35 -4.26
CA HIS A 149 -9.20 -8.45 -5.24
C HIS A 149 -8.78 -9.82 -4.68
N PHE A 150 -9.25 -10.17 -3.49
CA PHE A 150 -8.94 -11.42 -2.79
C PHE A 150 -9.06 -12.68 -3.68
N LYS A 151 -7.93 -13.19 -4.18
CA LYS A 151 -7.86 -14.30 -5.14
C LYS A 151 -7.44 -15.60 -4.44
N GLY A 152 -8.07 -16.73 -4.80
CA GLY A 152 -7.78 -18.03 -4.19
C GLY A 152 -8.38 -18.18 -2.78
N PHE A 153 -9.38 -17.37 -2.46
CA PHE A 153 -10.17 -17.50 -1.25
C PHE A 153 -11.33 -18.45 -1.54
N ASP A 154 -11.09 -19.75 -1.35
CA ASP A 154 -12.11 -20.78 -1.57
C ASP A 154 -13.19 -20.69 -0.50
N LYS A 155 -14.44 -21.08 -0.82
CA LYS A 155 -15.61 -20.96 0.08
C LYS A 155 -15.38 -21.54 1.48
N SER A 156 -14.61 -22.63 1.59
CA SER A 156 -14.31 -23.29 2.87
C SER A 156 -13.27 -22.54 3.72
N THR A 157 -12.41 -21.74 3.10
CA THR A 157 -11.28 -21.05 3.77
C THR A 157 -11.43 -19.53 3.82
N GLU A 158 -12.29 -18.94 2.98
CA GLU A 158 -12.47 -17.49 2.82
C GLU A 158 -12.65 -16.75 4.16
N LYS A 159 -13.60 -17.21 4.98
CA LYS A 159 -13.88 -16.60 6.30
C LYS A 159 -12.65 -16.66 7.22
N GLN A 160 -11.93 -17.79 7.22
CA GLN A 160 -10.74 -17.97 8.04
C GLN A 160 -9.63 -17.00 7.60
N LEU A 161 -9.38 -16.91 6.30
CA LEU A 161 -8.35 -16.03 5.73
C LEU A 161 -8.65 -14.55 5.99
N HIS A 162 -9.89 -14.11 5.79
CA HIS A 162 -10.30 -12.74 6.11
C HIS A 162 -10.18 -12.44 7.61
N THR A 163 -10.64 -13.36 8.46
CA THR A 163 -10.55 -13.19 9.92
C THR A 163 -9.09 -13.09 10.37
N HIS A 164 -8.23 -13.97 9.83
CA HIS A 164 -6.80 -13.96 10.10
C HIS A 164 -6.16 -12.62 9.70
N LEU A 165 -6.39 -12.17 8.47
CA LEU A 165 -5.84 -10.90 7.97
C LEU A 165 -6.29 -9.70 8.80
N ILE A 166 -7.59 -9.61 9.11
CA ILE A 166 -8.15 -8.52 9.92
C ILE A 166 -7.55 -8.51 11.32
N ASN A 167 -7.46 -9.68 11.96
CA ASN A 167 -6.88 -9.80 13.29
C ASN A 167 -5.40 -9.42 13.29
N PHE A 168 -4.64 -9.90 12.29
CA PHE A 168 -3.25 -9.54 12.13
C PHE A 168 -3.06 -8.03 11.98
N ILE A 169 -3.83 -7.36 11.11
CA ILE A 169 -3.78 -5.90 10.93
C ILE A 169 -4.11 -5.18 12.24
N LYS A 170 -5.17 -5.59 12.94
CA LYS A 170 -5.55 -5.01 14.24
C LYS A 170 -4.48 -5.14 15.29
N THR A 171 -3.87 -6.32 15.41
CA THR A 171 -2.80 -6.59 16.36
C THR A 171 -1.54 -5.81 16.01
N LEU A 172 -1.14 -5.79 14.73
CA LEU A 172 0.10 -5.18 14.29
C LEU A 172 0.09 -3.65 14.43
N PHE A 173 -0.95 -3.00 13.89
CA PHE A 173 -1.04 -1.54 13.89
C PHE A 173 -1.61 -0.98 15.20
N GLY A 174 -2.47 -1.74 15.90
CA GLY A 174 -2.99 -1.38 17.21
C GLY A 174 -3.57 0.04 17.25
N ALA A 175 -3.02 0.87 18.14
CA ALA A 175 -3.43 2.26 18.33
C ALA A 175 -3.17 3.18 17.11
N LYS A 176 -2.39 2.73 16.10
CA LYS A 176 -2.20 3.49 14.85
C LYS A 176 -3.42 3.42 13.92
N LEU A 177 -4.35 2.50 14.16
CA LEU A 177 -5.57 2.39 13.34
C LEU A 177 -6.57 3.48 13.69
N ILE A 178 -7.16 4.08 12.67
CA ILE A 178 -8.26 5.04 12.85
C ILE A 178 -9.53 4.26 13.22
N PRO A 179 -10.16 4.53 14.38
CA PRO A 179 -11.40 3.87 14.77
C PRO A 179 -12.54 4.16 13.80
N LYS A 180 -13.39 3.16 13.55
CA LYS A 180 -14.62 3.35 12.80
C LYS A 180 -15.57 4.24 13.61
N GLY A 181 -15.89 5.44 13.12
CA GLY A 181 -16.87 6.34 13.74
C GLY A 181 -16.35 7.68 14.24
N VAL A 182 -15.11 8.07 13.91
CA VAL A 182 -14.70 9.48 14.07
C VAL A 182 -15.36 10.30 12.96
N GLN A 183 -16.63 10.66 13.16
CA GLN A 183 -17.19 11.85 12.50
C GLN A 183 -16.47 13.04 13.14
N TYR A 184 -15.83 13.87 12.32
CA TYR A 184 -15.36 15.17 12.78
C TYR A 184 -16.58 15.87 13.39
N ALA A 185 -16.54 16.10 14.71
CA ALA A 185 -17.45 17.05 15.33
C ALA A 185 -17.29 18.35 14.53
N GLU A 186 -18.40 18.88 14.04
CA GLU A 186 -18.46 20.19 13.40
C GLU A 186 -17.77 21.19 14.33
N PHE A 187 -16.53 21.57 14.01
CA PHE A 187 -15.92 22.77 14.55
C PHE A 187 -16.51 23.95 13.78
N SER A 188 -17.79 24.21 14.02
CA SER A 188 -18.44 25.46 13.69
C SER A 188 -18.17 26.42 14.85
N GLN A 189 -17.39 27.46 14.59
CA GLN A 189 -17.50 28.72 15.35
C GLN A 189 -18.81 29.42 14.98
#